data_AF-A0A937DSD0-F1
#
_entry.id   AF-A0A937DSD0-F1
#
_cell.length_a   1.000
_cell.length_b   1.000
_cell.length_c   1.000
_cell.angle_alpha   90.00
_cell.angle_beta   90.00
_cell.angle_gamma   90.00
#
_symmetry.space_group_name_H-M   'P 1'
#
loop_
_entity.id
_entity.type
_entity.pdbx_description
1 polymer ?
#
loop_
_entity_poly.entity_id
_entity_poly.type
_entity_poly.pdbx_seq_one_letter_code
_entity_poly.pdbx_strand_id
1 'polypeptide(L)' 'MIRAFHKRTGKLLWEHPLPAPGFATPSIYAVNGKQFLVIACGGGKLGTKSGDSYVAFALPD' A
#
# COMPACT_ATOMS: atom_id res chain seq x y z
N MET A 1 7.18 1.68 2.58
CA MET A 1 7.15 0.86 1.35
C MET A 1 5.98 -0.08 1.43
N ILE A 2 5.40 -0.45 0.29
CA ILE A 2 4.43 -1.54 0.15
C ILE A 2 5.03 -2.59 -0.79
N ARG A 3 4.75 -3.88 -0.54
CA ARG A 3 5.34 -4.99 -1.29
C ARG A 3 4.29 -6.03 -1.61
N ALA A 4 4.37 -6.59 -2.82
CA ALA A 4 3.57 -7.71 -3.27
C ALA A 4 4.47 -8.92 -3.52
N PHE A 5 4.14 -10.04 -2.89
CA PHE A 5 4.90 -11.28 -2.96
C PHE A 5 4.10 -12.39 -3.62
N HIS A 6 4.79 -13.29 -4.32
CA HIS A 6 4.19 -14.49 -4.86
C HIS A 6 3.79 -15.44 -3.71
N LYS A 7 2.50 -15.76 -3.59
CA LYS A 7 1.90 -16.47 -2.45
C LYS A 7 2.60 -17.77 -2.06
N ARG A 8 3.07 -18.56 -3.03
CA ARG A 8 3.67 -19.89 -2.77
C ARG A 8 5.18 -19.87 -2.57
N THR A 9 5.87 -18.89 -3.16
CA THR A 9 7.34 -18.91 -3.23
C THR A 9 7.98 -17.78 -2.42
N GLY A 10 7.21 -16.79 -1.98
CA GLY A 10 7.72 -15.61 -1.30
C GLY A 10 8.53 -14.67 -2.21
N LYS A 11 8.61 -14.94 -3.53
CA LYS A 11 9.33 -14.07 -4.47
C LYS A 11 8.67 -12.69 -4.48
N LEU A 12 9.46 -11.63 -4.30
CA LEU A 12 9.00 -10.25 -4.49
C LEU A 12 8.62 -10.05 -5.96
N LEU A 13 7.38 -9.63 -6.21
CA LEU A 13 6.84 -9.37 -7.56
C LEU A 13 6.79 -7.89 -7.87
N TRP A 14 6.53 -7.06 -6.86
CA TRP A 14 6.42 -5.61 -7.00
C TRP A 14 6.60 -4.93 -5.65
N GLU A 15 7.16 -3.72 -5.67
CA GLU A 15 7.17 -2.84 -4.52
C GLU A 15 7.09 -1.38 -4.92
N HIS A 16 6.66 -0.54 -3.98
CA HIS A 16 6.60 0.90 -4.17
C HIS A 16 6.92 1.65 -2.88
N PRO A 17 7.68 2.76 -2.95
CA PRO A 17 7.88 3.64 -1.79
C PRO A 17 6.56 4.27 -1.36
N LEU A 18 6.35 4.45 -0.07
CA LEU A 18 5.17 5.18 0.44
C LEU A 18 5.63 6.56 0.91
N PRO A 19 4.78 7.60 0.80
CA PRO A 19 5.12 8.97 1.19
C PRO A 19 5.42 9.12 2.70
N ALA A 20 4.87 8.19 3.50
CA ALA A 20 5.06 8.04 4.94
C ALA A 20 4.97 6.52 5.31
N PRO A 21 5.23 6.12 6.57
CA PRO A 21 5.07 4.73 7.01
C PRO A 21 3.67 4.18 6.70
N GLY A 22 3.63 2.94 6.21
CA GLY A 22 2.37 2.21 5.99
C GLY A 22 2.15 1.21 7.13
N PHE A 23 1.92 1.69 8.35
CA PHE A 23 1.67 0.80 9.50
C PHE A 23 0.29 0.15 9.48
N ALA A 24 -0.65 0.75 8.75
CA ALA A 24 -1.99 0.22 8.60
C ALA A 24 -2.01 -1.03 7.70
N THR A 25 -2.95 -1.93 7.96
CA THR A 25 -3.25 -3.05 7.05
C THR A 25 -3.84 -2.50 5.75
N PRO A 26 -3.26 -2.80 4.57
CA PRO A 26 -3.86 -2.41 3.30
C PRO A 26 -5.17 -3.17 3.06
N SER A 27 -6.10 -2.55 2.33
CA SER A 27 -7.42 -3.12 2.03
C SER A 27 -7.74 -3.05 0.54
N ILE A 28 -8.59 -3.95 0.05
CA ILE A 28 -9.03 -4.02 -1.34
C ILE A 28 -10.46 -3.53 -1.47
N TYR A 29 -10.73 -2.69 -2.48
CA TYR A 29 -12.06 -2.20 -2.83
C TYR A 29 -12.30 -2.33 -4.33
N ALA A 30 -13.57 -2.30 -4.74
CA ALA A 30 -13.95 -2.25 -6.15
C ALA A 30 -14.95 -1.10 -6.37
N VAL A 31 -14.69 -0.27 -7.39
CA VAL A 31 -15.55 0.86 -7.77
C VAL A 31 -15.67 0.84 -9.29
N ASN A 32 -16.89 0.85 -9.81
CA ASN A 32 -17.18 0.82 -11.25
C ASN A 32 -16.43 -0.29 -12.00
N GLY A 33 -16.34 -1.49 -11.41
CA GLY A 33 -15.65 -2.64 -12.01
C GLY A 33 -14.12 -2.63 -11.90
N LYS A 34 -13.51 -1.54 -11.43
CA LYS A 34 -12.06 -1.45 -11.21
C LYS A 34 -11.69 -1.79 -9.77
N GLN A 35 -10.68 -2.63 -9.57
CA GLN A 35 -10.17 -3.01 -8.25
C GLN A 35 -9.04 -2.08 -7.80
N PHE A 36 -9.05 -1.73 -6.52
CA PHE A 36 -8.09 -0.84 -5.89
C PHE A 36 -7.50 -1.49 -4.63
N LEU A 37 -6.19 -1.32 -4.45
CA LEU A 37 -5.48 -1.56 -3.19
C LEU A 37 -5.22 -0.22 -2.52
N VAL A 38 -5.75 -0.03 -1.31
CA VAL A 38 -5.66 1.25 -0.58
C VAL A 38 -4.96 1.05 0.76
N ILE A 39 -4.05 1.97 1.10
CA ILE A 39 -3.35 1.99 2.38
C ILE A 39 -3.28 3.41 2.96
N ALA A 40 -3.57 3.54 4.25
CA ALA A 40 -3.29 4.76 4.99
C ALA A 40 -1.79 4.86 5.28
N CYS A 41 -1.17 5.92 4.78
CA CYS A 41 0.23 6.25 5.01
C CYS A 41 0.32 7.28 6.14
N GLY A 42 0.34 6.76 7.37
CA GLY A 42 0.45 7.55 8.58
C GLY A 42 1.42 6.95 9.58
N GLY A 43 1.88 7.77 10.51
CA GLY A 43 2.93 7.36 11.45
C GLY A 43 3.43 8.53 12.31
N GLY A 44 4.66 8.42 12.81
CA GLY A 44 5.29 9.42 13.67
C GLY A 44 5.65 8.88 15.06
N LYS A 45 4.93 7.88 15.57
CA LYS A 45 5.11 7.36 16.94
C LYS A 45 6.46 6.66 17.20
N LEU A 46 7.18 6.27 16.14
CA LEU A 46 8.47 5.56 16.22
C LEU A 46 9.64 6.39 15.68
N GLY A 47 9.55 7.72 15.71
CA GLY A 47 10.57 8.62 15.13
C GLY A 47 10.63 8.56 13.60
N THR A 48 9.64 7.93 12.97
CA THR A 48 9.49 7.87 11.52
C THR A 48 8.82 9.13 11.00
N LYS A 49 9.02 9.45 9.71
CA LYS A 49 8.37 10.60 9.06
C LYS A 49 6.85 10.53 9.25
N SER A 50 6.26 11.59 9.80
CA SER A 50 4.81 11.71 9.91
C SER A 50 4.15 11.90 8.54
N GLY A 51 2.90 11.50 8.42
CA GLY A 51 2.06 11.68 7.23
C GLY A 51 0.61 11.36 7.54
N ASP A 52 -0.27 11.72 6.60
CA ASP A 52 -1.73 11.70 6.76
C ASP A 52 -2.46 11.38 5.43
N SER A 53 -1.78 10.73 4.49
CA SER A 53 -2.32 10.50 3.15
C SER A 53 -2.79 9.05 2.94
N TYR A 54 -3.78 8.87 2.07
CA TYR A 54 -4.09 7.58 1.50
C TYR A 54 -3.39 7.42 0.16
N VAL A 55 -2.88 6.21 -0.11
CA VAL A 55 -2.37 5.84 -1.43
C VAL A 55 -3.23 4.70 -1.96
N ALA A 56 -3.74 4.87 -3.19
CA ALA A 56 -4.53 3.88 -3.90
C ALA A 56 -3.77 3.42 -5.16
N PHE A 57 -3.69 2.11 -5.35
CA PHE A 57 -3.08 1.48 -6.51
C PHE A 57 -4.14 0.70 -7.30
N ALA A 58 -4.05 0.74 -8.62
CA ALA A 58 -4.85 -0.07 -9.53
C ALA A 58 -4.01 -0.41 -10.77
N LEU A 59 -4.46 -1.40 -11.54
CA LEU A 59 -3.88 -1.65 -12.86
C LEU A 59 -4.25 -0.51 -13.82
N PRO A 60 -3.43 -0.27 -14.87
CA PRO A 60 -3.82 0.55 -16.01
C PRO A 60 -5.13 0.05 -16.64
N ASP A 61 -5.79 0.93 -17.40
CA ASP A 61 -6.98 0.58 -18.20
C ASP A 61 -6.61 -0.17 -19.48
#